data_AF-A0A348XM77-F1
#
_entry.id   AF-A0A348XM77-F1
#
_cell.length_a   1.000
_cell.length_b   1.000
_cell.length_c   1.000
_cell.angle_alpha   90.00
_cell.angle_beta   90.00
_cell.angle_gamma   90.00
#
_symmetry.space_group_name_H-M   'P 1'
#
loop_
_entity.id
_entity.type
_entity.pdbx_description
1 polymer ?
#
loop_
_entity_poly.entity_id
_entity_poly.type
_entity_poly.pdbx_seq_one_letter_code
_entity_poly.pdbx_strand_id
1 'polypeptide(L)'
;MEKATVLATRLGCPAVSVVCGSQKGWITRAYFIEWMADNLTKFRRKDATGVKVLLRNHLDHGNAFDCLEICQYVAHARIGISLSTHACAKSRDGFIDGVLRAALPWLHLVTLADRSASGEPIPLGDGIIQHERIIAFLDRSGYGAYVGVWADDLWRLYPEN
;
A
#
# COMPACT_ATOMS: atom_id res chain seq x y z
N MET A 1 12.54 1.23 -10.01
CA MET A 1 12.53 2.18 -8.88
C MET A 1 13.35 3.43 -9.20
N GLU A 2 14.64 3.32 -9.54
CA GLU A 2 15.52 4.47 -9.81
C GLU A 2 15.00 5.49 -10.83
N LYS A 3 14.55 5.03 -12.02
CA LYS A 3 13.94 5.93 -13.01
C LYS A 3 12.70 6.66 -12.46
N ALA A 4 11.92 5.98 -11.61
CA ALA A 4 10.71 6.55 -11.02
C ALA A 4 11.04 7.59 -9.94
N THR A 5 12.04 7.36 -9.09
CA THR A 5 12.48 8.32 -8.07
C THR A 5 13.14 9.56 -8.69
N VAL A 6 13.90 9.40 -9.77
CA VAL A 6 14.44 10.53 -10.55
C VAL A 6 13.30 11.36 -11.16
N LEU A 7 12.31 10.71 -11.80
CA LEU A 7 11.16 11.42 -12.33
C LEU A 7 10.35 12.12 -11.23
N ALA A 8 10.10 11.45 -10.11
CA ALA A 8 9.41 12.03 -8.97
C ALA A 8 10.14 13.28 -8.45
N THR A 9 11.46 13.25 -8.37
CA THR A 9 12.28 14.42 -8.01
C THR A 9 12.05 15.58 -8.98
N ARG A 10 12.07 15.31 -10.30
CA ARG A 10 11.85 16.33 -11.33
C ARG A 10 10.44 16.95 -11.27
N LEU A 11 9.45 16.17 -10.82
CA LEU A 11 8.06 16.61 -10.68
C LEU A 11 7.75 17.20 -9.29
N GLY A 12 8.72 17.22 -8.37
CA GLY A 12 8.47 17.66 -6.99
C GLY A 12 7.64 16.67 -6.16
N CYS A 13 7.49 15.42 -6.62
CA CYS A 13 6.75 14.39 -5.90
C CYS A 13 7.58 13.85 -4.72
N PRO A 14 7.06 13.86 -3.49
CA PRO A 14 7.83 13.46 -2.30
C PRO A 14 7.97 11.93 -2.16
N ALA A 15 7.14 11.16 -2.88
CA ALA A 15 7.08 9.72 -2.76
C ALA A 15 6.69 9.05 -4.09
N VAL A 16 7.09 7.79 -4.25
CA VAL A 16 6.64 6.88 -5.30
C VAL A 16 6.02 5.65 -4.66
N SER A 17 4.85 5.22 -5.16
CA SER A 17 4.22 3.97 -4.73
C SER A 17 4.56 2.84 -5.69
N VAL A 18 4.92 1.68 -5.14
CA VAL A 18 5.33 0.50 -5.89
C VAL A 18 4.57 -0.70 -5.36
N VAL A 19 3.93 -1.47 -6.25
CA VAL A 19 3.25 -2.72 -5.87
C VAL A 19 4.28 -3.68 -5.27
N CYS A 20 4.00 -4.13 -4.06
CA CYS A 20 4.78 -5.16 -3.40
C CYS A 20 4.61 -6.45 -4.22
N GLY A 21 5.73 -7.00 -4.72
CA GLY A 21 5.69 -8.16 -5.60
C GLY A 21 4.94 -9.36 -5.00
N SER A 22 4.63 -10.35 -5.83
CA SER A 22 4.05 -11.61 -5.36
C SER A 22 5.11 -12.64 -5.02
N GLN A 23 4.91 -13.34 -3.90
CA GLN A 23 5.58 -14.61 -3.65
C GLN A 23 5.25 -15.58 -4.80
N LYS A 24 6.27 -16.11 -5.47
CA LYS A 24 6.09 -17.21 -6.44
C LYS A 24 6.05 -18.54 -5.69
N GLY A 25 5.29 -19.51 -6.19
CA GLY A 25 5.08 -20.80 -5.49
C GLY A 25 6.34 -21.63 -5.19
N TRP A 26 7.47 -21.31 -5.81
CA TRP A 26 8.76 -21.98 -5.59
C TRP A 26 9.66 -21.28 -4.57
N ILE A 27 9.25 -20.16 -3.98
CA ILE A 27 9.97 -19.49 -2.89
C ILE A 27 9.12 -19.43 -1.62
N THR A 28 9.76 -19.48 -0.46
CA THR A 28 9.09 -19.29 0.83
C THR A 28 8.75 -17.82 1.05
N ARG A 29 7.75 -17.55 1.89
CA ARG A 29 7.40 -16.18 2.31
C ARG A 29 8.59 -15.46 2.98
N ALA A 30 9.30 -16.17 3.87
CA ALA A 30 10.46 -15.62 4.56
C ALA A 30 11.55 -15.19 3.58
N TYR A 31 11.88 -16.04 2.60
CA TYR A 31 12.85 -15.71 1.56
C TYR A 31 12.39 -14.52 0.70
N PHE A 32 11.10 -14.47 0.35
CA PHE A 32 10.54 -13.35 -0.39
C PHE A 32 10.72 -12.01 0.35
N ILE A 33 10.39 -11.99 1.65
CA ILE A 33 10.51 -10.79 2.50
C ILE A 33 11.97 -10.34 2.61
N GLU A 34 12.87 -11.28 2.91
CA GLU A 34 14.31 -11.02 3.00
C GLU A 34 14.84 -10.47 1.68
N TRP A 35 14.53 -11.14 0.56
CA TRP A 35 14.95 -10.70 -0.77
C TRP A 35 14.45 -9.30 -1.12
N MET A 36 13.19 -8.99 -0.85
CA MET A 36 12.62 -7.66 -1.07
C MET A 36 13.32 -6.59 -0.22
N ALA A 37 13.49 -6.87 1.08
CA ALA A 37 14.14 -5.95 2.01
C ALA A 37 15.61 -5.66 1.63
N ASP A 38 16.33 -6.70 1.20
CA ASP A 38 17.70 -6.59 0.69
C ASP A 38 17.78 -5.71 -0.55
N ASN A 39 16.88 -5.90 -1.51
CA ASN A 39 16.84 -5.11 -2.73
C ASN A 39 16.50 -3.65 -2.44
N LEU A 40 15.56 -3.38 -1.54
CA LEU A 40 15.23 -2.02 -1.10
C LEU A 40 16.41 -1.36 -0.36
N THR A 41 17.11 -2.12 0.49
CA THR A 41 18.30 -1.63 1.19
C THR A 41 19.42 -1.28 0.22
N LYS A 42 19.68 -2.14 -0.78
CA LYS A 42 20.66 -1.88 -1.84
C LYS A 42 20.26 -0.69 -2.70
N PHE A 43 18.98 -0.59 -3.07
CA PHE A 43 18.44 0.54 -3.81
C PHE A 43 18.63 1.85 -3.06
N ARG A 44 18.19 1.93 -1.80
CA ARG A 44 18.28 3.17 -0.99
C ARG A 44 19.72 3.68 -0.85
N ARG A 45 20.71 2.77 -0.79
CA ARG A 45 22.13 3.14 -0.65
C ARG A 45 22.68 3.79 -1.92
N LYS A 46 22.13 3.46 -3.08
CA LYS A 46 22.54 4.00 -4.39
C LYS A 46 21.70 5.20 -4.80
N ASP A 47 20.43 5.22 -4.40
CA ASP A 47 19.49 6.25 -4.79
C ASP A 47 19.73 7.55 -3.99
N ALA A 48 20.33 8.52 -4.68
CA ALA A 48 20.62 9.85 -4.13
C ALA A 48 19.40 10.78 -4.06
N THR A 49 18.21 10.33 -4.52
CA THR A 49 17.01 11.15 -4.46
C THR A 49 16.53 11.27 -3.01
N GLY A 50 15.81 12.33 -2.64
CA GLY A 50 15.16 12.41 -1.31
C GLY A 50 13.84 11.62 -1.23
N VAL A 51 13.42 11.03 -2.35
CA VAL A 51 12.06 10.51 -2.56
C VAL A 51 11.82 9.26 -1.71
N LYS A 52 10.64 9.18 -1.08
CA LYS A 52 10.20 7.97 -0.34
C LYS A 52 9.72 6.89 -1.30
N VAL A 53 9.96 5.62 -0.97
CA VAL A 53 9.37 4.46 -1.66
C VAL A 53 8.29 3.86 -0.77
N LEU A 54 7.06 3.82 -1.29
CA LEU A 54 5.90 3.29 -0.59
C LEU A 54 5.52 1.93 -1.16
N LEU A 55 5.67 0.88 -0.36
CA LEU A 55 5.21 -0.47 -0.71
C LEU A 55 3.69 -0.50 -0.67
N ARG A 56 3.07 -0.92 -1.78
CA ARG A 56 1.63 -1.02 -1.94
C ARG A 56 1.17 -2.46 -1.93
N ASN A 57 0.19 -2.78 -1.07
CA ASN A 57 -0.53 -4.05 -1.16
C ASN A 57 -1.47 -4.05 -2.38
N HIS A 58 -1.60 -5.21 -3.02
CA HIS A 58 -2.42 -5.38 -4.21
C HIS A 58 -3.18 -6.72 -4.14
N LEU A 59 -4.30 -6.82 -4.87
CA LEU A 59 -5.18 -8.02 -4.83
C LEU A 59 -4.47 -9.30 -5.26
N ASP A 60 -3.58 -9.16 -6.24
CA ASP A 60 -2.86 -10.25 -6.89
C ASP A 60 -1.41 -10.37 -6.40
N HIS A 61 -0.90 -9.36 -5.71
CA HIS A 61 0.51 -9.26 -5.33
C HIS A 61 0.66 -8.58 -3.97
N GLY A 62 1.44 -9.20 -3.07
CA GLY A 62 1.85 -8.59 -1.80
C GLY A 62 0.69 -8.21 -0.87
N ASN A 63 0.53 -8.92 0.25
CA ASN A 63 -0.43 -8.50 1.26
C ASN A 63 0.14 -7.38 2.14
N ALA A 64 -0.72 -6.73 2.94
CA ALA A 64 -0.31 -5.61 3.78
C ALA A 64 0.66 -5.99 4.90
N PHE A 65 0.59 -7.23 5.42
CA PHE A 65 1.54 -7.72 6.43
C PHE A 65 2.93 -7.97 5.84
N ASP A 66 3.02 -8.43 4.59
CA ASP A 66 4.32 -8.57 3.92
C ASP A 66 4.95 -7.19 3.70
N CYS A 67 4.15 -6.19 3.29
CA CYS A 67 4.63 -4.80 3.19
C CYS A 67 5.15 -4.30 4.54
N LEU A 68 4.40 -4.54 5.61
CA LEU A 68 4.78 -4.19 6.98
C LEU A 68 6.09 -4.85 7.40
N GLU A 69 6.21 -6.16 7.21
CA GLU A 69 7.40 -6.92 7.62
C GLU A 69 8.63 -6.49 6.83
N ILE A 70 8.48 -6.20 5.53
CA ILE A 70 9.56 -5.63 4.71
C ILE A 70 9.95 -4.24 5.23
N CYS A 71 8.97 -3.37 5.54
CA CYS A 71 9.26 -2.03 6.09
C CYS A 71 9.97 -2.10 7.46
N GLN A 72 9.57 -3.04 8.32
CA GLN A 72 10.20 -3.32 9.60
C GLN A 72 11.63 -3.84 9.43
N TYR A 73 11.85 -4.74 8.48
CA TYR A 73 13.18 -5.27 8.17
C TYR A 73 14.12 -4.15 7.66
N VAL A 74 13.65 -3.32 6.71
CA VAL A 74 14.47 -2.24 6.15
C VAL A 74 14.69 -1.09 7.14
N ALA A 75 13.73 -0.87 8.03
CA ALA A 75 13.76 0.10 9.14
C ALA A 75 14.34 1.46 8.74
N HIS A 76 13.76 2.11 7.73
CA HIS A 76 14.29 3.37 7.20
C HIS A 76 13.20 4.39 6.88
N ALA A 77 13.44 5.66 7.23
CA ALA A 77 12.47 6.74 7.05
C ALA A 77 12.08 7.01 5.58
N ARG A 78 12.88 6.53 4.61
CA ARG A 78 12.56 6.62 3.18
C ARG A 78 11.71 5.47 2.64
N ILE A 79 11.44 4.45 3.44
CA ILE A 79 10.62 3.29 3.06
C ILE A 79 9.36 3.30 3.91
N GLY A 80 8.20 3.21 3.26
CA GLY A 80 6.92 3.17 3.96
C GLY A 80 5.86 2.41 3.18
N ILE A 81 4.60 2.63 3.54
CA ILE A 81 3.45 1.88 3.06
C ILE A 81 2.44 2.81 2.38
N SER A 82 1.95 2.35 1.24
CA SER A 82 0.76 2.87 0.57
C SER A 82 -0.32 1.79 0.65
N LEU A 83 -1.32 1.97 1.50
CA LEU A 83 -2.29 0.93 1.82
C LEU A 83 -3.56 1.07 0.98
N SER A 84 -3.98 0.01 0.29
CA SER A 84 -5.29 -0.09 -0.36
C SER A 84 -6.28 -0.84 0.52
N THR A 85 -7.41 -0.22 0.88
CA THR A 85 -8.46 -0.85 1.69
C THR A 85 -9.13 -2.01 0.97
N HIS A 86 -9.34 -1.88 -0.34
CA HIS A 86 -9.92 -2.93 -1.18
C HIS A 86 -9.05 -4.20 -1.19
N ALA A 87 -7.73 -4.05 -1.34
CA ALA A 87 -6.80 -5.17 -1.30
C ALA A 87 -6.66 -5.76 0.13
N CYS A 88 -6.88 -4.97 1.18
CA CYS A 88 -6.94 -5.48 2.56
C CYS A 88 -8.23 -6.23 2.88
N ALA A 89 -9.35 -5.89 2.27
CA ALA A 89 -10.63 -6.53 2.56
C ALA A 89 -10.76 -7.95 1.95
N LYS A 90 -9.86 -8.34 1.04
CA LYS A 90 -9.72 -9.75 0.60
C LYS A 90 -9.19 -10.65 1.73
N SER A 91 -8.44 -10.07 2.67
CA SER A 91 -7.98 -10.74 3.88
C SER A 91 -9.04 -10.59 4.98
N ARG A 92 -9.44 -11.72 5.58
CA ARG A 92 -10.54 -11.94 6.54
C ARG A 92 -10.89 -10.73 7.44
N ASP A 93 -12.17 -10.58 7.76
CA ASP A 93 -12.71 -9.48 8.58
C ASP A 93 -11.93 -9.20 9.89
N GLY A 94 -11.83 -7.92 10.27
CA GLY A 94 -11.04 -7.44 11.42
C GLY A 94 -9.56 -7.18 11.11
N PHE A 95 -9.09 -7.63 9.94
CA PHE A 95 -7.72 -7.45 9.47
C PHE A 95 -7.35 -5.99 9.21
N ILE A 96 -8.30 -5.16 8.77
CA ILE A 96 -8.02 -3.75 8.43
C ILE A 96 -7.58 -2.94 9.67
N ASP A 97 -8.30 -3.02 10.80
CA ASP A 97 -7.96 -2.26 12.01
C ASP A 97 -6.60 -2.69 12.58
N GLY A 98 -6.33 -4.00 12.59
CA GLY A 98 -5.04 -4.55 13.03
C GLY A 98 -3.88 -4.12 12.13
N VAL A 99 -4.06 -4.21 10.82
CA VAL A 99 -3.07 -3.76 9.84
C VAL A 99 -2.85 -2.27 9.91
N LEU A 100 -3.89 -1.45 9.98
CA LEU A 100 -3.77 0.01 10.08
C LEU A 100 -2.97 0.42 11.32
N ARG A 101 -3.29 -0.18 12.46
CA ARG A 101 -2.55 0.07 13.72
C ARG A 101 -1.09 -0.33 13.60
N ALA A 102 -0.81 -1.50 13.04
CA ALA A 102 0.55 -1.97 12.88
C ALA A 102 1.33 -1.17 11.83
N ALA A 103 0.69 -0.74 10.75
CA ALA A 103 1.29 0.01 9.65
C ALA A 103 1.50 1.48 9.95
N LEU A 104 0.81 2.05 10.95
CA LEU A 104 0.80 3.49 11.24
C LEU A 104 2.19 4.17 11.21
N PRO A 105 3.26 3.60 11.80
CA PRO A 105 4.60 4.22 11.76
C PRO A 105 5.20 4.35 10.36
N TRP A 106 4.75 3.53 9.41
CA TRP A 106 5.24 3.48 8.03
C TRP A 106 4.22 4.02 7.03
N LEU A 107 3.00 4.30 7.46
CA LEU A 107 1.89 4.65 6.59
C LEU A 107 2.05 6.07 6.04
N HIS A 108 2.02 6.21 4.72
CA HIS A 108 2.17 7.50 4.04
C HIS A 108 1.05 7.81 3.04
N LEU A 109 0.34 6.79 2.60
CA LEU A 109 -0.83 6.93 1.76
C LEU A 109 -1.84 5.86 2.14
N VAL A 110 -3.08 6.24 2.43
CA VAL A 110 -4.21 5.32 2.48
C VAL A 110 -5.07 5.58 1.25
N THR A 111 -5.39 4.52 0.54
CA THR A 111 -6.20 4.54 -0.66
C THR A 111 -7.52 3.85 -0.36
N LEU A 112 -8.59 4.64 -0.25
CA LEU A 112 -9.95 4.18 -0.01
C LEU A 112 -10.55 3.69 -1.33
N ALA A 113 -10.94 2.43 -1.34
CA ALA A 113 -11.72 1.79 -2.39
C ALA A 113 -12.69 0.81 -1.71
N ASP A 114 -13.85 0.59 -2.32
CA ASP A 114 -14.88 -0.30 -1.79
C ASP A 114 -14.98 -1.60 -2.60
N ARG A 115 -15.76 -2.54 -2.08
CA ARG A 115 -16.09 -3.79 -2.78
C ARG A 115 -17.45 -4.32 -2.37
N SER A 116 -18.07 -5.06 -3.29
CA SER A 116 -19.22 -5.90 -3.00
C SER A 116 -18.85 -7.10 -2.13
N ALA A 117 -19.86 -7.81 -1.63
CA ALA A 117 -19.68 -9.07 -0.92
C ALA A 117 -19.04 -10.17 -1.80
N SER A 118 -19.29 -10.15 -3.12
CA SER A 118 -18.62 -11.04 -4.09
C SER A 118 -17.15 -10.65 -4.34
N GLY A 119 -16.78 -9.42 -3.99
CA GLY A 119 -15.42 -8.92 -4.08
C GLY A 119 -15.10 -8.02 -5.25
N GLU A 120 -16.13 -7.64 -6.00
CA GLU A 120 -16.00 -6.73 -7.13
C GLU A 120 -15.82 -5.28 -6.63
N PRO A 121 -14.99 -4.48 -7.29
CA PRO A 121 -14.88 -3.06 -6.98
C PRO A 121 -16.19 -2.34 -7.31
N ILE A 122 -16.66 -1.51 -6.39
CA ILE A 122 -17.88 -0.72 -6.50
C ILE A 122 -17.65 0.70 -5.97
N PRO A 123 -18.56 1.66 -6.22
CA PRO A 123 -18.42 3.01 -5.70
C PRO A 123 -18.22 3.05 -4.18
N LEU A 124 -17.47 4.06 -3.73
CA LEU A 124 -17.12 4.23 -2.33
C LEU A 124 -18.39 4.45 -1.47
N GLY A 125 -18.60 3.61 -0.46
CA GLY A 125 -19.74 3.71 0.46
C GLY A 125 -20.90 2.78 0.12
N ASP A 126 -20.90 2.16 -1.06
CA ASP A 126 -21.94 1.22 -1.48
C ASP A 126 -21.61 -0.24 -1.09
N GLY A 127 -20.42 -0.49 -0.54
CA GLY A 127 -19.93 -1.82 -0.25
C GLY A 127 -19.78 -2.19 1.20
N ILE A 128 -18.94 -3.20 1.44
CA ILE A 128 -18.81 -3.85 2.75
C ILE A 128 -17.71 -3.24 3.62
N ILE A 129 -16.88 -2.35 3.06
CA ILE A 129 -15.75 -1.78 3.81
C ILE A 129 -16.26 -0.61 4.66
N GLN A 130 -15.96 -0.66 5.96
CA GLN A 130 -16.42 0.36 6.91
C GLN A 130 -15.50 1.60 6.89
N HIS A 131 -15.56 2.42 5.83
CA HIS A 131 -14.65 3.57 5.66
C HIS A 131 -14.78 4.61 6.77
N GLU A 132 -15.96 4.84 7.31
CA GLU A 132 -16.16 5.75 8.45
C GLU A 132 -15.29 5.36 9.65
N ARG A 133 -15.19 4.06 9.94
CA ARG A 133 -14.31 3.56 11.00
C ARG A 133 -12.83 3.74 10.68
N ILE A 134 -12.43 3.53 9.43
CA ILE A 134 -11.05 3.73 8.96
C ILE A 134 -10.66 5.20 9.11
N ILE A 135 -11.49 6.11 8.61
CA ILE A 135 -11.25 7.56 8.68
C ILE A 135 -11.19 8.00 10.14
N ALA A 136 -12.13 7.56 10.97
CA ALA A 136 -12.13 7.89 12.40
C ALA A 136 -10.92 7.30 13.14
N PHE A 137 -10.40 6.14 12.71
CA PHE A 137 -9.15 5.60 13.23
C PHE A 137 -7.95 6.47 12.84
N LEU A 138 -7.82 6.84 11.57
CA LEU A 138 -6.71 7.67 11.08
C LEU A 138 -6.68 9.03 11.78
N ASP A 139 -7.83 9.68 11.89
CA ASP A 139 -7.99 10.97 12.58
C ASP A 139 -7.54 10.89 14.05
N ARG A 140 -8.09 9.94 14.83
CA ARG A 140 -7.70 9.73 16.23
C ARG A 140 -6.24 9.31 16.43
N SER A 141 -5.62 8.73 15.40
CA SER A 141 -4.22 8.29 15.46
C SER A 141 -3.23 9.41 15.14
N GLY A 142 -3.70 10.62 14.80
CA GLY A 142 -2.87 11.74 14.38
C GLY A 142 -2.21 11.52 13.01
N TYR A 143 -2.82 10.69 12.15
CA TYR A 143 -2.33 10.45 10.81
C TYR A 143 -2.42 11.73 9.98
N GLY A 144 -1.27 12.35 9.67
CA GLY A 144 -1.20 13.62 8.95
C GLY A 144 -0.76 13.52 7.48
N ALA A 145 -0.73 12.32 6.91
CA ALA A 145 -0.36 12.12 5.50
C ALA A 145 -1.60 12.03 4.61
N TYR A 146 -1.49 11.37 3.45
CA TYR A 146 -2.49 11.48 2.39
C TYR A 146 -3.56 10.39 2.45
N VAL A 147 -4.83 10.78 2.29
CA VAL A 147 -5.93 9.87 1.99
C VAL A 147 -6.36 10.10 0.55
N GLY A 148 -6.16 9.09 -0.29
CA GLY A 148 -6.67 9.06 -1.66
C GLY A 148 -7.98 8.28 -1.73
N VAL A 149 -8.85 8.67 -2.65
CA VAL A 149 -9.98 7.84 -3.07
C VAL A 149 -9.62 7.24 -4.41
N TRP A 150 -9.74 5.93 -4.51
CA TRP A 150 -9.34 5.22 -5.71
C TRP A 150 -10.44 4.29 -6.19
N ALA A 151 -10.50 4.25 -7.50
CA ALA A 151 -11.52 3.67 -8.33
C ALA A 151 -10.85 2.62 -9.21
N ASP A 152 -10.20 1.62 -8.60
CA ASP A 152 -9.59 0.53 -9.37
C ASP A 152 -10.78 -0.17 -10.04
N ASP A 153 -10.76 -0.20 -11.36
CA ASP A 153 -11.82 -0.75 -12.21
C ASP A 153 -13.17 0.00 -12.27
N LEU A 154 -13.29 1.25 -11.80
CA LEU A 154 -14.50 2.05 -12.19
C LEU A 154 -14.57 2.24 -13.71
N TRP A 155 -13.45 2.21 -14.43
CA TRP A 155 -13.45 2.21 -15.90
C TRP A 155 -14.18 0.99 -16.49
N ARG A 156 -14.33 -0.12 -15.74
CA ARG A 156 -15.19 -1.25 -16.12
C ARG A 156 -16.67 -1.01 -15.82
N LEU A 157 -16.98 -0.15 -14.85
CA LEU A 157 -18.33 0.28 -14.50
C LEU A 157 -18.85 1.39 -15.44
N TYR A 158 -17.94 2.09 -16.12
CA TYR A 158 -18.26 3.07 -17.15
C TYR A 158 -17.46 2.75 -18.43
N PRO A 159 -17.81 1.65 -19.15
CA PRO A 159 -16.99 1.16 -20.25
C PRO A 159 -16.75 2.19 -21.35
N GLU A 160 -17.73 3.02 -21.71
CA GLU A 160 -17.57 4.14 -22.66
C GLU A 160 -18.68 5.18 -22.39
N ASN A 161 -18.28 6.44 -22.26
CA ASN A 161 -19.02 7.58 -22.80
C ASN A 161 -18.20 8.12 -23.96
#